data_AF-A0A9X1WAG1-F1
#
_entry.id   AF-A0A9X1WAG1-F1
#
_cell.length_a   1.000
_cell.length_b   1.000
_cell.length_c   1.000
_cell.angle_alpha   90.00
_cell.angle_beta   90.00
_cell.angle_gamma   90.00
#
_symmetry.space_group_name_H-M   'P 1'
#
loop_
_entity.id
_entity.type
_entity.pdbx_description
1 polymer ?
#
loop_
_entity_poly.entity_id
_entity_poly.type
_entity_poly.pdbx_seq_one_letter_code
_entity_poly.pdbx_strand_id
1 'polypeptide(L)'
;MGTLQKQEQIRSILNTLNWSYRQLAEVLYEELYCDAYQNLEDTNPEDISLFHEALKKQLKRKTTSEKRLDEYLTIISEHPDFLAARLNVIVPKYLKHQCLNESLANELKNISSWLDKDSS
;
A
#
# COMPACT_ATOMS: atom_id res chain seq x y z
N MET A 1 4.76 10.02 -5.33
CA MET A 1 5.47 8.76 -5.68
C MET A 1 4.94 8.32 -7.02
N GLY A 2 5.80 8.12 -8.02
CA GLY A 2 5.33 7.76 -9.37
C GLY A 2 4.78 6.33 -9.47
N THR A 3 3.90 6.06 -10.45
CA THR A 3 3.29 4.74 -10.73
C THR A 3 4.28 3.56 -10.69
N LEU A 4 5.48 3.73 -11.25
CA LEU A 4 6.50 2.67 -11.29
C LEU A 4 7.02 2.28 -9.90
N GLN A 5 7.24 3.26 -9.02
CA GLN A 5 7.72 3.02 -7.66
C GLN A 5 6.68 2.22 -6.85
N LYS A 6 5.39 2.55 -7.02
CA LYS A 6 4.29 1.83 -6.35
C LYS A 6 4.14 0.40 -6.87
N GLN A 7 4.30 0.19 -8.18
CA GLN A 7 4.31 -1.16 -8.77
C GLN A 7 5.45 -2.02 -8.23
N GLU A 8 6.66 -1.44 -8.08
CA GLU A 8 7.79 -2.14 -7.47
C GLU A 8 7.58 -2.42 -5.99
N GLN A 9 6.98 -1.48 -5.23
CA GLN A 9 6.61 -1.71 -3.84
C GLN A 9 5.65 -2.89 -3.69
N ILE A 10 4.58 -2.95 -4.50
CA ILE A 10 3.63 -4.08 -4.47
C ILE A 10 4.36 -5.40 -4.74
N ARG A 11 5.23 -5.44 -5.76
CA ARG A 11 6.02 -6.66 -6.07
C ARG A 11 6.96 -7.06 -4.93
N SER A 12 7.60 -6.08 -4.29
CA SER A 12 8.48 -6.32 -3.15
C SER A 12 7.69 -6.90 -1.97
N ILE A 13 6.53 -6.33 -1.65
CA ILE A 13 5.65 -6.82 -0.59
C ILE A 13 5.20 -8.25 -0.91
N LEU A 14 4.79 -8.55 -2.15
CA LEU A 14 4.42 -9.91 -2.55
C LEU A 14 5.55 -10.93 -2.33
N ASN A 15 6.76 -10.59 -2.76
CA ASN A 15 7.92 -11.45 -2.52
C ASN A 15 8.19 -11.66 -1.03
N THR A 16 7.94 -10.63 -0.22
CA THR A 16 8.22 -10.65 1.21
C THR A 16 7.18 -11.46 1.99
N LEU A 17 5.91 -11.36 1.60
CA LEU A 17 4.82 -12.20 2.12
C LEU A 17 4.82 -13.62 1.54
N ASN A 18 5.70 -13.88 0.57
CA ASN A 18 5.71 -15.10 -0.25
C ASN A 18 4.36 -15.37 -0.91
N TRP A 19 3.66 -14.31 -1.31
CA TRP A 19 2.35 -14.36 -1.93
C TRP A 19 2.45 -14.48 -3.45
N SER A 20 1.60 -15.33 -4.01
CA SER A 20 1.38 -15.37 -5.44
C SER A 20 0.50 -14.19 -5.90
N TYR A 21 0.62 -13.81 -7.18
CA TYR A 21 -0.31 -12.83 -7.78
C TYR A 21 -1.78 -13.26 -7.67
N ARG A 22 -2.03 -14.57 -7.60
CA ARG A 22 -3.37 -15.13 -7.43
C ARG A 22 -3.91 -14.85 -6.04
N GLN A 23 -3.14 -15.12 -4.99
CA GLN A 23 -3.53 -14.81 -3.60
C GLN A 23 -3.79 -13.32 -3.42
N LEU A 24 -2.95 -12.47 -4.01
CA LEU A 24 -3.20 -11.02 -3.99
C LEU A 24 -4.53 -10.66 -4.66
N ALA A 25 -4.82 -11.27 -5.81
CA ALA A 25 -6.05 -11.01 -6.53
C ALA A 25 -7.29 -11.47 -5.74
N GLU A 26 -7.22 -12.61 -5.06
CA GLU A 26 -8.29 -13.13 -4.19
C GLU A 26 -8.56 -12.16 -3.02
N VAL A 27 -7.53 -11.78 -2.26
CA VAL A 27 -7.65 -10.83 -1.14
C VAL A 27 -8.19 -9.47 -1.59
N LEU A 28 -7.64 -8.92 -2.67
CA LEU A 28 -8.11 -7.63 -3.19
C LEU A 28 -9.54 -7.74 -3.74
N TYR A 29 -9.93 -8.87 -4.31
CA TYR A 29 -11.28 -9.05 -4.81
C TYR A 29 -12.28 -9.08 -3.67
N GLU A 30 -11.98 -9.84 -2.61
CA GLU A 30 -12.78 -9.90 -1.40
C GLU A 30 -13.00 -8.50 -0.81
N GLU A 31 -11.93 -7.76 -0.55
CA GLU A 31 -12.03 -6.43 0.07
C GLU A 31 -12.70 -5.36 -0.82
N LEU A 32 -12.67 -5.52 -2.14
CA LEU A 32 -13.22 -4.52 -3.07
C LEU A 32 -14.65 -4.83 -3.54
N TYR A 33 -15.04 -6.11 -3.57
CA TYR A 33 -16.27 -6.55 -4.23
C TYR A 33 -17.14 -7.45 -3.36
N CYS A 34 -16.61 -8.06 -2.30
CA CYS A 34 -17.42 -8.84 -1.36
C CYS A 34 -17.98 -7.91 -0.27
N ASP A 35 -19.31 -7.81 -0.20
CA ASP A 35 -19.98 -7.18 0.93
C ASP A 35 -19.87 -8.07 2.18
N ALA A 36 -20.13 -7.51 3.37
CA ALA A 36 -20.04 -8.22 4.66
C ALA A 36 -20.88 -9.51 4.78
N TYR A 37 -21.74 -9.81 3.81
CA TYR A 37 -22.61 -10.98 3.75
C TYR A 37 -22.29 -11.95 2.60
N GLN A 38 -21.31 -11.64 1.76
CA GLN A 38 -20.96 -12.43 0.58
C GLN A 38 -19.50 -12.84 0.69
N ASN A 39 -19.22 -14.15 0.67
CA ASN A 39 -17.84 -14.63 0.74
C ASN A 39 -17.28 -14.89 -0.66
N LEU A 40 -15.97 -15.04 -0.77
CA LEU A 40 -15.31 -15.52 -1.99
C LEU A 40 -15.89 -16.88 -2.46
N GLU A 41 -16.36 -17.72 -1.55
CA GLU A 41 -17.01 -19.00 -1.87
C GLU A 41 -18.34 -18.84 -2.62
N ASP A 42 -19.03 -17.72 -2.41
CA ASP A 42 -20.28 -17.38 -3.11
C ASP A 42 -20.03 -16.69 -4.46
N THR A 43 -18.75 -16.40 -4.75
CA THR A 43 -18.33 -15.69 -5.96
C THR A 43 -17.93 -16.67 -7.05
N ASN A 44 -18.31 -16.38 -8.30
CA ASN A 44 -17.91 -17.21 -9.44
C ASN A 44 -16.38 -17.21 -9.59
N PRO A 45 -15.71 -18.38 -9.61
CA PRO A 45 -14.26 -18.47 -9.78
C PRO A 45 -13.74 -17.84 -11.08
N GLU A 46 -14.60 -17.73 -12.11
CA GLU A 46 -14.25 -17.04 -13.36
C GLU A 46 -14.01 -15.54 -13.15
N ASP A 47 -14.79 -14.89 -12.29
CA ASP A 47 -14.68 -13.45 -12.01
C ASP A 47 -13.35 -13.13 -11.30
N ILE A 48 -12.95 -13.99 -10.36
CA ILE A 48 -11.66 -13.90 -9.67
C ILE A 48 -10.52 -14.10 -10.68
N SER A 49 -10.64 -15.05 -11.60
CA SER A 49 -9.63 -15.29 -12.64
C SER A 49 -9.49 -14.10 -13.60
N LEU A 50 -10.61 -13.50 -14.02
CA LEU A 50 -10.63 -12.28 -14.83
C LEU A 50 -9.98 -11.10 -14.09
N PHE A 51 -10.28 -10.94 -12.80
CA PHE A 51 -9.68 -9.93 -11.96
C PHE A 51 -8.16 -10.15 -11.81
N HIS A 52 -7.71 -11.39 -11.62
CA HIS A 52 -6.31 -11.74 -11.56
C HIS A 52 -5.56 -11.36 -12.85
N GLU A 53 -6.13 -11.63 -14.03
CA GLU A 53 -5.54 -11.17 -15.29
C GLU A 53 -5.49 -9.64 -15.40
N ALA A 54 -6.56 -8.97 -14.97
CA ALA A 54 -6.63 -7.51 -14.96
C ALA A 54 -5.56 -6.93 -14.04
N LEU A 55 -5.38 -7.48 -12.84
CA LEU A 55 -4.38 -7.08 -11.86
C LEU A 55 -2.96 -7.25 -12.42
N LYS A 56 -2.64 -8.38 -13.05
CA LYS A 56 -1.34 -8.56 -13.72
C LYS A 56 -1.10 -7.53 -14.80
N LYS A 57 -2.12 -7.18 -15.59
CA LYS A 57 -2.03 -6.12 -16.61
C LYS A 57 -1.79 -4.76 -15.94
N GLN A 58 -2.47 -4.46 -14.84
CA GLN A 58 -2.34 -3.20 -14.10
C GLN A 58 -0.98 -3.04 -13.41
N LEU A 59 -0.40 -4.11 -12.88
CA LEU A 59 0.95 -4.09 -12.28
C LEU A 59 2.08 -4.01 -13.32
N LYS A 60 1.78 -4.21 -14.62
CA LYS A 60 2.75 -4.14 -15.71
C LYS A 60 2.63 -2.85 -16.54
N ARG A 61 1.43 -2.29 -16.68
CA ARG A 61 1.18 -1.11 -17.53
C ARG A 61 1.61 0.16 -16.82
N LYS A 62 2.32 1.03 -17.54
CA LYS A 62 2.72 2.36 -17.04
C LYS A 62 1.53 3.33 -16.89
N THR A 63 0.41 3.06 -17.55
CA THR A 63 -0.79 3.91 -17.58
C THR A 63 -1.78 3.61 -16.45
N THR A 64 -1.44 2.69 -15.55
CA THR A 64 -2.31 2.39 -14.40
C THR A 64 -2.38 3.60 -13.48
N SER A 65 -3.60 3.96 -13.06
CA SER A 65 -3.83 5.09 -12.16
C SER A 65 -3.12 4.87 -10.83
N GLU A 66 -2.37 5.87 -10.38
CA GLU A 66 -1.70 5.84 -9.08
C GLU A 66 -2.67 5.61 -7.93
N LYS A 67 -3.89 6.17 -8.02
CA LYS A 67 -4.92 6.04 -6.99
C LYS A 67 -5.32 4.58 -6.75
N ARG A 68 -5.41 3.77 -7.80
CA ARG A 68 -5.69 2.33 -7.68
C ARG A 68 -4.55 1.56 -7.04
N LEU A 69 -3.30 1.93 -7.36
CA LEU A 69 -2.14 1.29 -6.73
C LEU A 69 -2.04 1.64 -5.24
N ASP A 70 -2.42 2.85 -4.85
CA ASP A 70 -2.50 3.25 -3.44
C ASP A 70 -3.58 2.47 -2.68
N GLU A 71 -4.73 2.26 -3.31
CA GLU A 71 -5.80 1.44 -2.76
C GLU A 71 -5.35 0.00 -2.51
N TYR A 72 -4.66 -0.61 -3.48
CA TYR A 72 -4.08 -1.95 -3.30
C TYR A 72 -3.05 -2.01 -2.18
N LEU A 73 -2.15 -1.02 -2.09
CA LEU A 73 -1.19 -0.94 -0.99
C LEU A 73 -1.88 -0.79 0.37
N THR A 74 -2.97 -0.04 0.43
CA THR A 74 -3.75 0.15 1.66
C THR A 74 -4.34 -1.18 2.12
N ILE A 75 -5.02 -1.90 1.23
CA ILE A 75 -5.61 -3.21 1.53
C ILE A 75 -4.54 -4.21 1.97
N ILE A 76 -3.42 -4.31 1.23
CA ILE A 76 -2.33 -5.21 1.61
C ILE A 76 -1.78 -4.85 2.99
N SER A 77 -1.65 -3.56 3.32
CA SER A 77 -1.10 -3.12 4.60
C SER A 77 -2.01 -3.42 5.80
N GLU A 78 -3.31 -3.57 5.56
CA GLU A 78 -4.33 -3.86 6.58
C GLU A 78 -4.56 -5.36 6.74
N HIS A 79 -4.09 -6.18 5.80
CA HIS A 79 -4.23 -7.63 5.83
C HIS A 79 -3.45 -8.27 7.01
N PRO A 80 -4.04 -9.24 7.73
CA PRO A 80 -3.42 -9.88 8.89
C PRO A 80 -2.06 -10.52 8.57
N ASP A 81 -1.88 -11.13 7.41
CA ASP A 81 -0.57 -11.71 7.01
C ASP A 81 0.52 -10.64 6.90
N PHE A 82 0.18 -9.43 6.44
CA PHE A 82 1.14 -8.34 6.36
C PHE A 82 1.56 -7.86 7.75
N LEU A 83 0.60 -7.74 8.67
CA LEU A 83 0.85 -7.40 10.07
C LEU A 83 1.63 -8.52 10.79
N ALA A 84 1.29 -9.78 10.52
CA ALA A 84 1.90 -10.96 11.11
C ALA A 84 3.32 -11.20 10.61
N ALA A 85 3.62 -10.87 9.36
CA ALA A 85 4.94 -10.97 8.79
C ALA A 85 5.97 -10.05 9.50
N ARG A 86 5.52 -9.15 10.41
CA ARG A 86 6.35 -8.21 11.19
C ARG A 86 7.46 -7.62 10.34
N LEU A 87 7.12 -7.32 9.09
CA LEU A 87 8.07 -6.82 8.14
C LEU A 87 8.49 -5.47 8.70
N ASN A 88 9.75 -5.38 9.14
CA ASN A 88 10.44 -4.13 9.45
C ASN A 88 10.43 -3.14 8.26
N VAL A 89 9.67 -3.42 7.20
CA VAL A 89 9.23 -2.53 6.16
C VAL A 89 8.20 -1.58 6.78
N ILE A 90 8.71 -0.49 7.36
CA ILE A 90 7.91 0.71 7.60
C ILE A 90 7.38 1.14 6.24
N VAL A 91 6.13 0.81 5.91
CA VAL A 91 5.46 1.41 4.76
C VAL A 91 5.34 2.89 5.11
N PRO A 92 6.02 3.79 4.38
CA PRO A 92 5.87 5.21 4.64
C PRO A 92 4.48 5.63 4.18
N LYS A 93 3.49 5.48 5.06
CA LYS A 93 2.14 6.01 4.87
C LYS A 93 2.27 7.51 5.08
N TYR A 94 2.21 8.29 4.00
CA TYR A 94 2.03 9.74 4.13
C TYR A 94 0.62 9.97 4.69
N LEU A 95 0.51 9.93 6.01
CA LEU A 95 -0.66 10.39 6.72
C LEU A 95 -0.55 11.91 6.74
N LYS A 96 -1.44 12.58 6.01
CA LYS A 96 -1.63 14.02 6.13
C LYS A 96 -2.28 14.31 7.48
N HIS A 97 -1.51 14.16 8.55
CA HIS A 97 -1.92 14.59 9.87
C HIS A 97 -1.91 16.12 9.89
N GLN A 98 -3.07 16.72 10.12
CA GLN A 98 -3.16 18.13 10.58
C GLN A 98 -2.57 18.33 11.99
N CYS A 99 -1.84 17.34 12.53
CA CYS A 99 -1.27 17.37 13.87
C CYS A 99 0.02 18.19 13.96
N LEU A 100 0.69 18.44 12.83
CA LEU A 100 1.81 19.38 12.79
C LEU A 100 1.26 20.77 12.42
N ASN A 101 0.79 21.48 13.43
CA ASN A 101 0.51 22.90 13.34
C ASN A 101 1.79 23.62 12.87
N GLU A 102 1.69 24.67 12.06
CA GLU A 102 2.85 25.42 11.52
C GLU A 102 3.81 25.88 12.64
N SER A 103 3.27 26.12 13.83
CA SER A 103 4.04 26.42 15.05
C SER A 103 5.08 25.33 15.37
N LEU A 104 4.70 24.06 15.31
CA LEU A 104 5.56 22.92 15.62
C LEU A 104 6.65 22.72 14.55
N ALA A 105 6.30 22.96 13.29
CA ALA A 105 7.27 22.94 12.18
C ALA A 105 8.31 24.07 12.31
N ASN A 106 7.88 25.26 12.75
CA ASN A 106 8.77 26.39 13.01
C ASN A 106 9.69 26.14 14.21
N GLU A 107 9.21 25.51 15.28
CA GLU A 107 10.05 25.15 16.42
C GLU A 107 11.12 24.10 16.04
N LEU A 108 10.74 23.07 15.30
CA LEU A 108 11.71 22.07 14.81
C LEU A 108 12.78 22.71 13.90
N LYS A 109 12.40 23.69 13.07
CA LYS A 109 13.34 24.46 12.26
C LYS A 109 14.28 25.30 13.12
N ASN A 110 13.78 25.92 14.19
CA ASN A 110 14.60 26.68 15.12
C ASN A 110 15.61 25.77 15.84
N ILE A 111 15.18 24.61 16.32
CA ILE A 111 16.06 23.62 16.98
C ILE A 111 17.16 23.15 16.03
N SER A 112 16.81 22.84 14.77
CA SER A 112 17.80 22.49 13.74
C SER A 112 18.84 23.60 13.54
N SER A 113 18.39 24.84 13.43
CA SER A 113 19.28 25.99 13.22
C SER A 113 20.17 26.32 14.41
N TRP A 114 19.74 25.95 15.63
CA TRP A 114 20.54 26.08 16.84
C TRP A 114 21.62 25.00 16.90
N LEU A 115 21.28 23.74 16.60
CA LEU A 115 22.25 22.64 16.55
C LEU A 115 23.39 22.90 15.54
N ASP A 116 23.06 23.43 14.36
CA ASP A 116 24.07 23.77 13.35
C ASP A 116 25.04 24.85 13.84
N LYS A 117 24.57 25.78 14.69
CA LYS A 117 25.39 26.86 15.27
C LYS A 117 26.27 26.40 16.43
N ASP A 118 25.83 25.42 17.21
CA ASP A 118 26.62 24.84 18.31
C ASP A 118 27.74 23.90 17.81
N SER A 119 27.69 23.51 16.53
CA SER A 119 28.72 22.69 15.87
C SER A 119 29.81 23.47 15.11
N SER A 120 29.90 24.79 15.29
CA SER A 120 30.96 25.68 14.75
C SER A 120 31.75 26.35 15.88
#